data_AF-A0A9E4LAD4-F1
#
_entry.id   AF-A0A9E4LAD4-F1
#
_cell.length_a   1.000
_cell.length_b   1.000
_cell.length_c   1.000
_cell.angle_alpha   90.00
_cell.angle_beta   90.00
_cell.angle_gamma   90.00
#
_symmetry.space_group_name_H-M   'P 1'
#
loop_
_entity.id
_entity.type
_entity.pdbx_description
1 polymer ?
#
loop_
_entity_poly.entity_id
_entity_poly.type
_entity_poly.pdbx_seq_one_letter_code
_entity_poly.pdbx_strand_id
1 'polypeptide(L)' 'TLARRQQAKALELRAAIDLGRLWHPQGKKDMARTMLAEVYERFTEGRDTQDLQDAKALLHVLS' A
#
# COMPACT_ATOMS: atom_id res chain seq x y z
N THR A 1 10.72 20.55 -1.80
CA THR A 1 11.50 19.71 -2.73
C THR A 1 10.72 18.45 -3.05
N LEU A 2 10.91 17.90 -4.25
CA LEU A 2 10.29 16.64 -4.70
C LEU A 2 10.58 15.47 -3.74
N ALA A 3 11.80 15.42 -3.17
CA ALA A 3 12.23 14.42 -2.21
C ALA A 3 11.34 14.32 -0.95
N ARG A 4 10.93 15.45 -0.35
CA ARG A 4 10.01 15.43 0.81
C ARG A 4 8.64 14.87 0.47
N ARG A 5 8.13 15.15 -0.74
CA ARG A 5 6.85 14.59 -1.19
C ARG A 5 6.94 13.08 -1.43
N GLN A 6 8.05 12.59 -1.99
CA GLN A 6 8.24 11.15 -2.17
C GLN A 6 8.42 10.40 -0.85
N GLN A 7 9.11 10.98 0.14
CA GLN A 7 9.13 10.39 1.49
C GLN A 7 7.74 10.33 2.12
N ALA A 8 6.95 11.40 2.01
CA ALA A 8 5.59 11.41 2.55
C ALA A 8 4.71 10.32 1.92
N LYS A 9 4.79 10.14 0.59
CA LYS A 9 4.08 9.07 -0.10
C LYS A 9 4.54 7.68 0.33
N ALA A 10 5.85 7.44 0.43
CA ALA A 10 6.37 6.15 0.89
C ALA A 10 5.88 5.78 2.30
N LEU A 11 5.80 6.76 3.21
CA LEU A 11 5.24 6.56 4.55
C LEU A 11 3.75 6.24 4.51
N GLU A 12 2.98 6.91 3.64
CA GLU A 12 1.55 6.61 3.41
C GLU A 12 1.34 5.17 2.92
N LEU A 13 2.17 4.71 1.98
CA LEU A 13 2.12 3.32 1.50
C LEU A 13 2.46 2.30 2.58
N ARG A 14 3.49 2.56 3.40
CA ARG A 14 3.82 1.68 4.52
C ARG A 14 2.66 1.55 5.50
N ALA A 15 2.04 2.68 5.87
CA ALA A 15 0.90 2.67 6.77
C ALA A 15 -0.30 1.91 6.18
N ALA A 16 -0.56 2.04 4.87
CA ALA A 16 -1.59 1.30 4.17
C ALA A 16 -1.35 -0.22 4.21
N ILE A 17 -0.09 -0.66 4.01
CA ILE A 17 0.30 -2.07 4.11
C ILE A 17 0.05 -2.61 5.53
N ASP A 18 0.48 -1.87 6.55
CA ASP A 18 0.34 -2.28 7.95
C ASP A 18 -1.15 -2.38 8.35
N LEU A 19 -1.97 -1.42 7.94
CA LEU A 19 -3.42 -1.45 8.14
C LEU A 19 -4.07 -2.63 7.39
N GLY A 20 -3.67 -2.89 6.15
CA GLY A 20 -4.18 -4.01 5.38
C GLY A 20 -3.88 -5.37 6.04
N ARG A 21 -2.65 -5.54 6.56
CA ARG A 21 -2.25 -6.74 7.32
C ARG A 21 -3.04 -6.89 8.62
N LEU A 22 -3.35 -5.79 9.30
CA LEU A 22 -4.14 -5.79 10.53
C LEU A 22 -5.62 -6.14 10.27
N TRP A 23 -6.19 -5.66 9.16
CA TRP A 23 -7.59 -5.88 8.80
C TRP A 23 -7.87 -7.24 8.16
N HIS A 24 -6.89 -7.85 7.51
CA HIS A 24 -7.00 -9.17 6.91
C HIS A 24 -7.55 -10.24 7.89
N PRO A 25 -6.98 -10.46 9.09
CA PRO A 25 -7.52 -11.44 10.05
C PRO A 25 -8.87 -11.03 10.67
N GLN A 26 -9.30 -9.78 10.52
CA GLN A 26 -10.58 -9.28 11.04
C GLN A 26 -11.74 -9.49 10.04
N GLY A 27 -11.50 -10.16 8.91
CA GLY A 27 -12.50 -10.35 7.86
C GLY A 27 -12.82 -9.08 7.05
N LYS A 28 -12.05 -8.00 7.24
CA LYS A 28 -12.25 -6.71 6.55
C LYS A 28 -11.46 -6.64 5.23
N LYS A 29 -11.49 -7.74 4.47
CA LYS A 29 -10.66 -7.93 3.26
C LYS A 29 -10.94 -6.87 2.19
N ASP A 30 -12.21 -6.59 1.91
CA ASP A 30 -12.58 -5.62 0.88
C ASP A 30 -12.17 -4.19 1.23
N MET A 31 -12.34 -3.78 2.50
CA MET A 31 -11.87 -2.48 2.98
C MET A 31 -10.35 -2.35 2.89
N ALA A 32 -9.62 -3.39 3.28
CA ALA A 32 -8.16 -3.43 3.19
C ALA A 32 -7.69 -3.33 1.72
N ARG A 33 -8.36 -4.07 0.83
CA ARG A 33 -8.06 -4.06 -0.61
C ARG A 33 -8.28 -2.68 -1.22
N THR A 34 -9.46 -2.08 -1.01
CA THR A 34 -9.81 -0.79 -1.60
C THR A 34 -8.85 0.30 -1.18
N MET A 35 -8.60 0.44 0.13
CA MET A 35 -7.68 1.45 0.65
C MET A 35 -6.25 1.24 0.14
N LEU A 36 -5.74 0.01 0.15
CA LEU A 36 -4.40 -0.28 -0.33
C LEU A 36 -4.26 -0.05 -1.85
N ALA A 37 -5.30 -0.36 -2.63
CA ALA A 37 -5.31 -0.14 -4.07
C ALA A 37 -5.26 1.35 -4.40
N GLU A 38 -6.06 2.18 -3.73
CA GLU A 38 -6.05 3.64 -3.90
C GLU A 38 -4.66 4.23 -3.63
N VAL A 39 -3.99 3.80 -2.56
CA VAL A 39 -2.65 4.28 -2.24
C VAL A 39 -1.62 3.77 -3.24
N TYR A 40 -1.69 2.50 -3.63
CA TYR A 40 -0.79 1.88 -4.61
C TYR A 40 -0.88 2.52 -6.00
N GLU A 41 -2.08 2.88 -6.47
CA GLU A 41 -2.30 3.50 -7.78
C GLU A 41 -1.71 4.91 -7.91
N ARG A 42 -1.53 5.63 -6.79
CA ARG A 42 -0.88 6.96 -6.77
C ARG A 42 0.62 6.90 -7.06
N PHE A 43 1.20 5.70 -7.12
CA PHE A 43 2.57 5.47 -7.54
C PHE A 43 2.63 5.06 -9.01
N THR A 44 2.94 6.03 -9.86
CA THR A 44 3.18 5.84 -11.30
C THR A 44 4.63 5.45 -11.61
N GLU A 45 5.56 5.70 -10.68
CA GLU A 45 6.99 5.46 -10.81
C GLU A 45 7.54 4.74 -9.56
N GLY A 46 8.69 4.07 -9.68
CA GLY A 46 9.37 3.45 -8.54
C GLY A 46 8.79 2.10 -8.10
N ARG A 47 8.07 1.38 -8.98
CA ARG A 47 7.50 0.04 -8.71
C ARG A 47 8.52 -1.02 -8.29
N ASP A 48 9.81 -0.75 -8.44
CA ASP A 48 10.90 -1.60 -8.00
C ASP A 48 11.28 -1.41 -6.52
N THR A 49 10.68 -0.42 -5.84
CA THR A 49 10.85 -0.25 -4.40
C THR A 49 10.20 -1.39 -3.62
N GLN A 50 10.83 -1.80 -2.51
CA GLN A 50 10.33 -2.87 -1.64
C GLN A 50 8.87 -2.63 -1.23
N ASP A 51 8.51 -1.38 -0.92
CA ASP A 51 7.18 -1.02 -0.40
C ASP A 51 6.10 -1.26 -1.44
N LEU A 52 6.38 -0.97 -2.72
CA LEU A 52 5.44 -1.23 -3.81
C LEU A 52 5.34 -2.73 -4.13
N GLN A 53 6.42 -3.49 -3.99
CA GLN A 53 6.38 -4.95 -4.11
C GLN A 53 5.54 -5.58 -2.99
N ASP A 54 5.74 -5.13 -1.75
CA ASP A 54 4.98 -5.59 -0.58
C ASP A 54 3.49 -5.25 -0.72
N ALA A 55 3.15 -4.05 -1.17
CA ALA A 55 1.77 -3.64 -1.44
C ALA A 55 1.12 -4.51 -2.53
N LYS A 56 1.83 -4.78 -3.62
CA LYS A 56 1.35 -5.65 -4.70
C LYS A 56 1.10 -7.08 -4.21
N ALA A 57 2.02 -7.64 -3.42
CA ALA A 57 1.87 -8.96 -2.83
C ALA A 57 0.66 -9.01 -1.89
N LEU A 58 0.46 -7.98 -1.06
CA LEU A 58 -0.68 -7.89 -0.16
C LEU A 58 -2.01 -7.74 -0.93
N LEU A 59 -2.07 -6.94 -2.00
CA LEU A 59 -3.25 -6.85 -2.87
C LEU A 59 -3.62 -8.21 -3.51
N HIS A 60 -2.63 -9.05 -3.81
CA HIS A 60 -2.87 -10.40 -4.30
C HIS A 60 -3.50 -11.29 -3.22
N VAL A 61 -3.02 -11.23 -1.97
CA VAL A 61 -3.61 -11.95 -0.83
C VAL A 61 -5.02 -11.43 -0.49
N LEU A 62 -5.26 -10.13 -0.69
CA LEU A 62 -6.55 -9.47 -0.50
C LEU A 62 -7.49 -9.59 -1.72
N SER A 63 -7.13 -10.36 -2.75
CA SER A 63 -8.07 -10.84 -3.79
C SER A 63 -8.75 -12.10 -3.34
#